data_AF-A0A1H0PAB2-F1
#
_entry.id   AF-A0A1H0PAB2-F1
#
_cell.length_a   1.000
_cell.length_b   1.000
_cell.length_c   1.000
_cell.angle_alpha   90.00
_cell.angle_beta   90.00
_cell.angle_gamma   90.00
#
_symmetry.space_group_name_H-M   'P 1'
#
loop_
_entity.id
_entity.type
_entity.pdbx_description
1 polymer ?
#
loop_
_entity_poly.entity_id
_entity_poly.type
_entity_poly.pdbx_seq_one_letter_code
_entity_poly.pdbx_strand_id
1 'polypeptide(L)'
;MSAIALACITFVCISGGVLLGMFLRKALPEHHLSTDAKDVVRLGTGLIGTIAALVLGLLIASAKNSYDTQSTQITQMTANVVLLDRLLAQYGAEAGPARDLLRRGIVVLANRMWRENGSDLGKTAPFEASTASEEFYAKLQELSPQNDAQRSLQARAIQLSTDIAQTRLLLFAQRTNSIPMPFLVVLIFWLTIIFVSFSLFAEPNAIVIGSLLIFALSAAGAIYLILELGQPFAGLMQISSAPLRNALAPFGS
;
A
#
# COMPACT_ATOMS: atom_id res chain seq x y z
N MET A 1 -12.85 3.14 3.96
CA MET A 1 -12.92 2.40 5.25
C MET A 1 -11.50 2.10 5.70
N SER A 2 -11.17 2.35 6.97
CA SER A 2 -9.82 2.08 7.50
C SER A 2 -9.50 0.58 7.48
N ALA A 3 -8.23 0.23 7.26
CA ALA A 3 -7.74 -1.16 7.31
C ALA A 3 -8.08 -1.83 8.66
N ILE A 4 -8.02 -1.07 9.76
CA ILE A 4 -8.37 -1.53 11.10
C ILE A 4 -9.86 -1.92 11.15
N ALA A 5 -10.75 -1.11 10.56
CA ALA A 5 -12.17 -1.41 10.56
C ALA A 5 -12.48 -2.70 9.81
N LEU A 6 -11.84 -2.93 8.66
CA LEU A 6 -12.02 -4.17 7.91
C LEU A 6 -11.43 -5.39 8.62
N ALA A 7 -10.30 -5.22 9.32
CA ALA A 7 -9.71 -6.26 10.16
C ALA A 7 -10.62 -6.61 11.35
N CYS A 8 -11.22 -5.62 12.01
CA CYS A 8 -12.21 -5.84 13.06
C CYS A 8 -13.45 -6.55 12.52
N ILE A 9 -13.99 -6.13 11.37
CA ILE A 9 -15.10 -6.83 10.71
C ILE A 9 -14.72 -8.29 10.41
N THR A 10 -13.53 -8.52 9.87
CA THR A 10 -13.02 -9.87 9.60
C THR A 10 -12.97 -10.71 10.87
N PHE A 11 -12.41 -10.18 11.95
CA PHE A 11 -12.35 -10.86 13.24
C PHE A 11 -13.75 -11.20 13.78
N VAL A 12 -14.69 -10.26 13.70
CA VAL A 12 -16.09 -10.46 14.12
C VAL A 12 -16.77 -11.51 13.25
N CYS A 13 -16.58 -11.49 11.93
CA CYS A 13 -17.13 -12.51 11.02
C CYS A 13 -16.60 -13.90 11.34
N ILE A 14 -15.28 -14.07 11.49
CA ILE A 14 -14.67 -15.37 11.77
C ILE A 14 -15.10 -15.87 13.17
N SER A 15 -15.09 -15.00 14.18
CA SER A 15 -15.54 -15.34 15.54
C SER A 15 -17.04 -15.67 15.58
N GLY A 16 -17.85 -14.94 14.81
CA GLY A 16 -19.27 -15.25 14.61
C GLY A 16 -19.46 -16.62 13.94
N GLY A 17 -18.59 -16.99 13.01
CA GLY A 17 -18.53 -18.33 12.44
C GLY A 17 -18.26 -19.41 13.49
N VAL A 18 -17.33 -19.17 14.41
CA VAL A 18 -17.08 -20.08 15.55
C VAL A 18 -18.35 -20.23 16.40
N LEU A 19 -18.98 -19.11 16.80
CA LEU A 19 -20.23 -19.16 17.59
C LEU A 19 -21.35 -19.89 16.85
N LEU A 20 -21.50 -19.65 15.55
CA LEU A 20 -22.48 -20.30 14.69
C LEU A 20 -22.22 -21.80 14.58
N GLY A 21 -20.95 -22.21 14.43
CA GLY A 21 -20.57 -23.63 14.43
C GLY A 21 -20.93 -24.33 15.74
N MET A 22 -20.64 -23.71 16.89
CA MET A 22 -21.07 -24.23 18.19
C MET A 22 -22.58 -24.33 18.33
N PHE A 23 -23.32 -23.32 17.83
CA PHE A 23 -24.77 -23.31 17.88
C PHE A 23 -25.38 -24.41 16.99
N LEU A 24 -24.91 -24.53 15.75
CA LEU A 24 -25.29 -25.59 14.83
C LEU A 24 -25.02 -26.97 15.44
N ARG A 25 -23.86 -27.16 16.08
CA ARG A 25 -23.57 -28.42 16.78
C ARG A 25 -24.62 -28.77 17.83
N LYS A 26 -25.07 -27.78 18.63
CA LYS A 26 -26.11 -28.00 19.66
C LYS A 26 -27.49 -28.25 19.05
N ALA A 27 -27.78 -27.68 17.88
CA ALA A 27 -29.07 -27.79 17.22
C ALA A 27 -29.21 -29.06 16.36
N LEU A 28 -28.11 -29.67 15.89
CA LEU A 28 -28.13 -30.85 15.04
C LEU A 28 -28.25 -32.15 15.87
N PRO A 29 -29.24 -33.02 15.57
CA PRO A 29 -29.33 -34.36 16.13
C PRO A 29 -28.10 -35.21 15.78
N GLU A 30 -27.67 -36.11 16.68
CA GLU A 30 -26.46 -36.95 16.51
C GLU A 30 -26.45 -37.75 15.19
N HIS A 31 -27.62 -38.07 14.63
CA HIS A 31 -27.73 -38.79 13.36
C HIS A 31 -27.18 -38.01 12.14
N HIS A 32 -27.24 -36.66 12.13
CA HIS A 32 -26.68 -35.84 11.04
C HIS A 32 -25.16 -35.59 11.20
N LEU A 33 -24.56 -36.04 12.29
CA LEU A 33 -23.13 -36.00 12.57
C LEU A 33 -22.48 -37.37 12.37
N SER A 34 -22.98 -38.15 11.40
CA SER A 34 -22.36 -39.43 11.04
C SER A 34 -20.91 -39.22 10.61
N THR A 35 -20.07 -40.23 10.85
CA THR A 35 -18.63 -40.18 10.53
C THR A 35 -18.40 -39.84 9.07
N ASP A 36 -19.20 -40.40 8.15
CA ASP A 36 -19.10 -40.15 6.71
C ASP A 36 -19.41 -38.69 6.34
N ALA A 37 -20.47 -38.10 6.91
CA ALA A 37 -20.82 -36.71 6.67
C ALA A 37 -19.74 -35.75 7.20
N LYS A 38 -19.18 -36.07 8.37
CA LYS A 38 -18.07 -35.33 8.98
C LYS A 38 -16.82 -35.37 8.11
N ASP A 39 -16.49 -36.52 7.53
CA ASP A 39 -15.31 -36.66 6.67
C ASP A 39 -15.47 -35.89 5.36
N VAL A 40 -16.65 -35.92 4.73
CA VAL A 40 -16.93 -35.13 3.52
C VAL A 40 -16.79 -33.63 3.81
N VAL A 41 -17.37 -33.12 4.90
CA VAL A 41 -17.26 -31.70 5.26
C VAL A 41 -15.82 -31.32 5.61
N ARG A 42 -15.08 -32.19 6.31
CA ARG A 42 -13.65 -31.96 6.62
C ARG A 42 -12.79 -31.91 5.36
N LEU A 43 -13.00 -32.83 4.41
CA LEU A 43 -12.30 -32.82 3.12
C LEU A 43 -12.62 -31.57 2.31
N GLY A 44 -13.90 -31.19 2.23
CA GLY A 44 -14.33 -29.94 1.58
C GLY A 44 -13.74 -28.70 2.26
N THR A 45 -13.70 -28.67 3.59
CA THR A 45 -13.06 -27.60 4.37
C THR A 45 -11.56 -27.53 4.12
N GLY A 46 -10.89 -28.68 4.00
CA GLY A 46 -9.48 -28.77 3.64
C GLY A 46 -9.21 -28.19 2.26
N LEU A 47 -10.03 -28.51 1.26
CA LEU A 47 -9.94 -27.94 -0.08
C LEU A 47 -10.17 -26.41 -0.09
N ILE A 48 -11.17 -25.92 0.64
CA ILE A 48 -11.38 -24.47 0.79
C ILE A 48 -10.17 -23.83 1.48
N GLY A 49 -9.60 -24.51 2.48
CA GLY A 49 -8.39 -24.07 3.19
C GLY A 49 -7.18 -23.92 2.27
N THR A 50 -6.92 -24.86 1.37
CA THR A 50 -5.80 -24.77 0.43
C THR A 50 -6.00 -23.64 -0.58
N ILE A 51 -7.20 -23.47 -1.11
CA ILE A 51 -7.52 -22.36 -2.03
C ILE A 51 -7.42 -21.01 -1.30
N ALA A 52 -7.94 -20.92 -0.08
CA ALA A 52 -7.86 -19.71 0.74
C ALA A 52 -6.40 -19.35 1.07
N ALA A 53 -5.55 -20.32 1.39
CA ALA A 53 -4.13 -20.10 1.64
C ALA A 53 -3.40 -19.56 0.39
N LEU A 54 -3.69 -20.11 -0.80
CA LEU A 54 -3.13 -19.63 -2.06
C LEU A 54 -3.57 -18.19 -2.36
N VAL A 55 -4.87 -17.91 -2.25
CA VAL A 55 -5.40 -16.55 -2.49
C VAL A 55 -4.82 -15.56 -1.48
N LEU A 56 -4.77 -15.91 -0.20
CA LEU A 56 -4.16 -15.08 0.84
C LEU A 56 -2.69 -14.78 0.52
N GLY A 57 -1.90 -15.79 0.14
CA GLY A 57 -0.50 -15.62 -0.25
C GLY A 57 -0.32 -14.71 -1.47
N LEU A 58 -1.15 -14.88 -2.51
CA LEU A 58 -1.13 -14.03 -3.70
C LEU A 58 -1.52 -12.59 -3.40
N LEU A 59 -2.51 -12.37 -2.52
CA LEU A 59 -2.90 -11.03 -2.09
C LEU A 59 -1.78 -10.34 -1.30
N ILE A 60 -1.13 -11.05 -0.38
CA ILE A 60 0.04 -10.52 0.36
C ILE A 60 1.16 -10.16 -0.61
N ALA A 61 1.51 -11.07 -1.54
CA ALA A 61 2.56 -10.84 -2.51
C ALA A 61 2.25 -9.66 -3.44
N SER A 62 1.01 -9.54 -3.89
CA SER A 62 0.55 -8.43 -4.73
C SER A 62 0.62 -7.09 -3.97
N ALA A 63 0.13 -7.05 -2.73
CA ALA A 63 0.18 -5.87 -1.87
C ALA A 63 1.63 -5.42 -1.64
N LYS A 64 2.51 -6.36 -1.27
CA LYS A 64 3.93 -6.11 -1.07
C LYS A 64 4.61 -5.61 -2.35
N ASN A 65 4.36 -6.23 -3.50
CA ASN A 65 4.96 -5.82 -4.76
C ASN A 65 4.53 -4.40 -5.17
N SER A 66 3.27 -4.04 -4.91
CA SER A 66 2.79 -2.66 -5.12
C SER A 66 3.51 -1.67 -4.20
N TYR A 67 3.61 -2.01 -2.91
CA TYR A 67 4.35 -1.23 -1.92
C TYR A 67 5.82 -1.01 -2.33
N ASP A 68 6.52 -2.08 -2.68
CA ASP A 68 7.93 -2.04 -3.10
C ASP A 68 8.13 -1.22 -4.37
N THR A 69 7.20 -1.33 -5.34
CA THR A 69 7.23 -0.54 -6.57
C THR A 69 7.11 0.96 -6.27
N GLN A 70 6.16 1.36 -5.43
CA GLN A 70 5.96 2.77 -5.08
C GLN A 70 7.12 3.30 -4.23
N SER A 71 7.66 2.49 -3.32
CA SER A 71 8.86 2.80 -2.55
C SER A 71 10.08 3.03 -3.44
N THR A 72 10.26 2.18 -4.46
CA THR A 72 11.32 2.32 -5.45
C THR A 72 11.13 3.58 -6.28
N GLN A 73 9.92 3.90 -6.73
CA GLN A 73 9.60 5.14 -7.45
C GLN A 73 9.94 6.39 -6.62
N ILE A 74 9.59 6.42 -5.33
CA ILE A 74 9.93 7.52 -4.42
C ILE A 74 11.45 7.63 -4.23
N THR A 75 12.14 6.51 -4.08
CA THR A 75 13.60 6.46 -3.94
C THR A 75 14.28 6.99 -5.21
N GLN A 76 13.84 6.55 -6.38
CA GLN A 76 14.34 7.00 -7.67
C GLN A 76 14.08 8.50 -7.87
N MET A 77 12.88 8.98 -7.55
CA MET A 77 12.53 10.40 -7.63
C MET A 77 13.42 11.23 -6.70
N THR A 78 13.68 10.75 -5.48
CA THR A 78 14.59 11.39 -4.51
C THR A 78 16.01 11.46 -5.07
N ALA A 79 16.52 10.39 -5.66
CA ALA A 79 17.85 10.37 -6.28
C ALA A 79 17.93 11.33 -7.48
N ASN A 80 16.91 11.36 -8.34
CA ASN A 80 16.83 12.29 -9.47
C ASN A 80 16.82 13.75 -9.01
N VAL A 81 16.12 14.06 -7.92
CA VAL A 81 16.10 15.39 -7.29
C VAL A 81 17.49 15.80 -6.81
N VAL A 82 18.21 14.93 -6.11
CA VAL A 82 19.58 15.21 -5.65
C VAL A 82 20.53 15.40 -6.82
N LEU A 83 20.42 14.55 -7.84
CA LEU A 83 21.23 14.66 -9.05
C LEU A 83 20.95 15.98 -9.78
N LEU A 84 19.69 16.40 -9.86
CA LEU A 84 19.28 17.66 -10.47
C LEU A 84 19.88 18.87 -9.75
N ASP A 85 19.86 18.92 -8.40
CA ASP A 85 20.53 19.99 -7.63
C ASP A 85 22.04 20.02 -7.90
N ARG A 86 22.68 18.85 -8.04
CA ARG A 86 24.12 18.76 -8.38
C ARG A 86 24.41 19.25 -9.79
N LEU A 87 23.59 18.92 -10.79
CA LEU A 87 23.75 19.41 -12.15
C LEU A 87 23.58 20.92 -12.24
N LEU A 88 22.60 21.48 -11.52
CA LEU A 88 22.40 22.93 -11.44
C LEU A 88 23.57 23.62 -10.74
N ALA A 89 24.13 23.01 -9.68
CA ALA A 89 25.34 23.53 -9.06
C ALA A 89 26.55 23.52 -10.00
N GLN A 90 26.69 22.47 -10.83
CA GLN A 90 27.76 22.35 -11.82
C GLN A 90 27.59 23.31 -13.02
N TYR A 91 26.35 23.65 -13.37
CA TYR A 91 26.05 24.59 -14.46
C TYR A 91 26.61 25.99 -14.17
N GLY A 92 26.54 26.42 -12.91
CA GLY A 92 27.11 27.67 -12.42
C GLY A 92 26.06 28.64 -11.86
N ALA A 93 26.47 29.90 -11.67
CA ALA A 93 25.65 30.92 -10.98
C ALA A 93 24.32 31.22 -11.68
N GLU A 94 24.26 31.09 -13.01
CA GLU A 94 23.04 31.30 -13.81
C GLU A 94 21.90 30.35 -13.40
N ALA A 95 22.22 29.14 -12.93
CA ALA A 95 21.25 28.17 -12.46
C ALA A 95 20.78 28.39 -11.00
N GLY A 96 21.30 29.42 -10.31
CA GLY A 96 20.95 29.75 -8.93
C GLY A 96 19.44 29.90 -8.70
N PRO A 97 18.72 30.72 -9.49
CA PRO A 97 17.27 30.88 -9.34
C PRO A 97 16.48 29.57 -9.51
N ALA A 98 16.86 28.73 -10.49
CA ALA A 98 16.25 27.43 -10.68
C ALA A 98 16.50 26.49 -9.49
N ARG A 99 17.72 26.51 -8.94
CA ARG A 99 18.09 25.72 -7.76
C ARG A 99 17.31 26.14 -6.51
N ASP A 100 17.08 27.44 -6.31
CA ASP A 100 16.29 27.95 -5.19
C ASP A 100 14.80 27.59 -5.31
N LEU A 101 14.26 27.58 -6.53
CA LEU A 101 12.91 27.09 -6.80
C LEU A 101 12.80 25.59 -6.54
N LEU A 102 13.78 24.80 -6.98
CA LEU A 102 13.83 23.36 -6.73
C LEU A 102 13.78 23.06 -5.23
N ARG A 103 14.66 23.68 -4.44
CA ARG A 103 14.77 23.48 -2.98
C ARG A 103 13.48 23.82 -2.24
N ARG A 104 12.84 24.93 -2.58
CA ARG A 104 11.54 25.32 -2.00
C ARG A 104 10.41 24.42 -2.47
N GLY A 105 10.42 24.05 -3.76
CA GLY A 105 9.40 23.24 -4.41
C GLY A 105 9.33 21.83 -3.88
N ILE A 106 10.45 21.19 -3.52
CA ILE A 106 10.48 19.79 -3.06
C ILE A 106 9.73 19.59 -1.75
N VAL A 107 9.84 20.53 -0.80
CA VAL A 107 9.12 20.44 0.48
C VAL A 107 7.60 20.51 0.23
N VAL A 108 7.18 21.44 -0.63
CA VAL A 108 5.76 21.58 -1.03
C VAL A 108 5.28 20.34 -1.78
N LEU A 109 6.09 19.84 -2.71
CA LEU A 109 5.80 18.65 -3.51
C LEU A 109 5.64 17.40 -2.64
N ALA A 110 6.56 17.17 -1.70
CA ALA A 110 6.49 16.03 -0.78
C ALA A 110 5.24 16.10 0.10
N ASN A 111 4.91 17.28 0.64
CA ASN A 111 3.70 17.49 1.44
C ASN A 111 2.43 17.21 0.63
N ARG A 112 2.39 17.71 -0.60
CA ARG A 112 1.25 17.56 -1.50
C ARG A 112 1.05 16.10 -1.90
N MET A 113 2.12 15.42 -2.31
CA MET A 113 2.08 13.99 -2.67
C MET A 113 1.55 13.11 -1.54
N TRP A 114 2.03 13.29 -0.30
CA TRP A 114 1.52 12.50 0.83
C TRP A 114 0.06 12.78 1.15
N ARG A 115 -0.41 14.03 0.96
CA ARG A 115 -1.83 14.36 1.14
C ARG A 115 -2.72 13.77 0.04
N GLU A 116 -2.29 13.89 -1.22
CA GLU A 116 -3.01 13.41 -2.41
C GLU A 116 -3.09 11.88 -2.44
N ASN A 117 -2.05 11.20 -1.99
CA ASN A 117 -1.97 9.74 -2.02
C ASN A 117 -2.42 9.07 -0.70
N GLY A 118 -2.34 9.78 0.44
CA GLY A 118 -2.58 9.20 1.77
C GLY A 118 -3.99 9.40 2.34
N SER A 119 -4.83 10.27 1.75
CA SER A 119 -6.18 10.53 2.28
C SER A 119 -7.28 10.01 1.35
N ASP A 120 -8.37 9.48 1.93
CA ASP A 120 -9.57 9.08 1.16
C ASP A 120 -10.17 10.29 0.40
N LEU A 121 -10.05 11.51 0.94
CA LEU A 121 -10.40 12.76 0.25
C LEU A 121 -9.45 13.06 -0.92
N GLY A 122 -8.14 12.84 -0.73
CA GLY A 122 -7.11 13.01 -1.77
C GLY A 122 -7.33 12.12 -2.98
N LYS A 123 -7.85 10.89 -2.80
CA LYS A 123 -8.16 9.94 -3.90
C LYS A 123 -9.17 10.49 -4.91
N THR A 124 -10.05 11.40 -4.50
CA THR A 124 -11.08 11.99 -5.38
C THR A 124 -10.67 13.35 -5.95
N ALA A 125 -9.58 13.94 -5.45
CA ALA A 125 -9.08 15.21 -5.95
C ALA A 125 -8.41 15.03 -7.33
N PRO A 126 -8.68 15.95 -8.29
CA PRO A 126 -7.99 15.97 -9.57
C PRO A 126 -6.50 16.25 -9.39
N PHE A 127 -5.70 15.85 -10.38
CA PHE A 127 -4.28 16.18 -10.39
C PHE A 127 -4.14 17.68 -10.63
N GLU A 128 -3.48 18.37 -9.71
CA GLU A 128 -3.11 19.75 -9.90
C GLU A 128 -1.60 19.85 -10.13
N ALA A 129 -1.26 20.42 -11.30
CA ALA A 129 0.09 20.87 -11.58
C ALA A 129 0.47 21.93 -10.54
N SER A 130 1.69 21.84 -10.01
CA SER A 130 2.17 22.86 -9.09
C SER A 130 2.69 24.03 -9.90
N THR A 131 2.22 25.25 -9.62
CA THR A 131 2.77 26.46 -10.23
C THR A 131 4.29 26.53 -10.04
N ALA A 132 4.79 26.09 -8.88
CA ALA A 132 6.23 25.99 -8.61
C ALA A 132 6.97 25.00 -9.54
N SER A 133 6.33 23.93 -10.01
CA SER A 133 6.95 23.02 -10.99
C SER A 133 6.98 23.60 -12.39
N GLU A 134 5.97 24.38 -12.77
CA GLU A 134 5.93 25.07 -14.06
C GLU A 134 6.96 26.21 -14.11
N GLU A 135 7.03 27.02 -13.05
CA GLU A 135 8.05 28.07 -12.91
C GLU A 135 9.48 27.50 -12.91
N PHE A 136 9.70 26.37 -12.22
CA PHE A 136 10.99 25.69 -12.23
C PHE A 136 11.37 25.22 -13.65
N TYR A 137 10.43 24.59 -14.36
CA TYR A 137 10.64 24.11 -15.72
C TYR A 137 10.94 25.26 -16.69
N ALA A 138 10.21 26.38 -16.58
CA ALA A 138 10.48 27.59 -17.36
C ALA A 138 11.90 28.13 -17.10
N LYS A 139 12.33 28.18 -15.83
CA LYS A 139 13.69 28.62 -15.47
C LYS A 139 14.79 27.70 -15.99
N LEU A 140 14.54 26.40 -16.14
CA LEU A 140 15.48 25.49 -16.80
C LEU A 140 15.63 25.79 -18.30
N GLN A 141 14.53 26.16 -18.97
CA GLN A 141 14.53 26.51 -20.38
C GLN A 141 15.18 27.88 -20.65
N GLU A 142 15.07 28.82 -19.72
CA GLU A 142 15.68 30.16 -19.81
C GLU A 142 17.21 30.15 -19.70
N LEU A 143 17.83 29.04 -19.26
CA LEU A 143 19.29 28.93 -19.20
C LEU A 143 19.90 29.07 -20.60
N SER A 144 20.93 29.91 -20.73
CA SER A 144 21.61 30.23 -21.98
C SER A 144 23.02 29.60 -22.02
N PRO A 145 23.14 28.33 -22.44
CA PRO A 145 24.41 27.61 -22.44
C PRO A 145 25.45 28.27 -23.35
N GLN A 146 26.62 28.57 -22.80
CA GLN A 146 27.73 29.23 -23.49
C GLN A 146 28.71 28.23 -24.12
N ASN A 147 28.64 26.95 -23.74
CA ASN A 147 29.49 25.89 -24.28
C ASN A 147 28.75 24.53 -24.33
N ASP A 148 29.35 23.55 -25.00
CA ASP A 148 28.74 22.22 -25.17
C ASP A 148 28.55 21.48 -23.83
N ALA A 149 29.43 21.71 -22.85
CA ALA A 149 29.28 21.13 -21.51
C ALA A 149 28.00 21.66 -20.82
N GLN A 150 27.77 22.97 -20.82
CA GLN A 150 26.55 23.58 -20.29
C GLN A 150 25.30 23.15 -21.06
N ARG A 151 25.40 23.03 -22.39
CA ARG A 151 24.29 22.50 -23.21
C ARG A 151 23.93 21.06 -22.78
N SER A 152 24.93 20.23 -22.52
CA SER A 152 24.72 18.86 -22.03
C SER A 152 24.10 18.82 -20.63
N LEU A 153 24.54 19.73 -19.73
CA LEU A 153 24.00 19.84 -18.37
C LEU A 153 22.54 20.30 -18.37
N GLN A 154 22.20 21.32 -19.18
CA GLN A 154 20.83 21.81 -19.33
C GLN A 154 19.91 20.70 -19.88
N ALA A 155 20.32 20.02 -20.96
CA ALA A 155 19.54 18.93 -21.53
C ALA A 155 19.26 17.83 -20.49
N ARG A 156 20.27 17.46 -19.70
CA ARG A 156 20.12 16.44 -18.67
C ARG A 156 19.28 16.91 -17.47
N ALA A 157 19.34 18.20 -17.13
CA ALA A 157 18.47 18.80 -16.11
C ALA A 157 17.00 18.79 -16.54
N ILE A 158 16.70 19.15 -17.79
CA ILE A 158 15.35 19.09 -18.38
C ILE A 158 14.83 17.65 -18.40
N GLN A 159 15.68 16.69 -18.78
CA GLN A 159 15.33 15.27 -18.77
C GLN A 159 14.96 14.80 -17.35
N LEU A 160 15.80 15.03 -16.35
CA LEU A 160 15.52 14.65 -14.97
C LEU A 160 14.26 15.32 -14.42
N SER A 161 14.03 16.59 -14.76
CA SER A 161 12.78 17.29 -14.40
C SER A 161 11.54 16.61 -14.97
N THR A 162 11.64 16.12 -16.22
CA THR A 162 10.56 15.41 -16.89
C THR A 162 10.34 14.02 -16.27
N ASP A 163 11.41 13.30 -15.96
CA ASP A 163 11.35 11.99 -15.29
C ASP A 163 10.70 12.07 -13.90
N ILE A 164 11.02 13.14 -13.15
CA ILE A 164 10.40 13.44 -11.84
C ILE A 164 8.90 13.69 -12.01
N ALA A 165 8.51 14.51 -12.99
CA ALA A 165 7.10 14.80 -13.28
C ALA A 165 6.33 13.54 -13.70
N GLN A 166 6.91 12.72 -14.58
CA GLN A 166 6.33 11.44 -15.00
C GLN A 166 6.16 10.47 -13.83
N THR A 167 7.17 10.36 -12.96
CA THR A 167 7.09 9.49 -11.77
C THR A 167 5.98 9.95 -10.82
N ARG A 168 5.83 11.26 -10.62
CA ARG A 168 4.72 11.82 -9.83
C ARG A 168 3.36 11.47 -10.44
N LEU A 169 3.21 11.61 -11.76
CA LEU A 169 1.97 11.28 -12.47
C LEU A 169 1.64 9.78 -12.39
N LEU A 170 2.66 8.91 -12.50
CA LEU A 170 2.49 7.46 -12.32
C LEU A 170 2.00 7.13 -10.91
N LEU A 171 2.62 7.71 -9.88
CA LEU A 171 2.18 7.53 -8.49
C LEU A 171 0.73 8.00 -8.28
N PHE A 172 0.36 9.13 -8.89
CA PHE A 172 -1.02 9.64 -8.85
C PHE A 172 -2.02 8.72 -9.57
N ALA A 173 -1.66 8.18 -10.73
CA ALA A 173 -2.51 7.28 -11.51
C ALA A 173 -2.65 5.89 -10.86
N GLN A 174 -1.60 5.41 -10.19
CA GLN A 174 -1.57 4.12 -9.50
C GLN A 174 -2.31 4.12 -8.15
N ARG A 175 -2.82 5.27 -7.68
CA ARG A 175 -3.60 5.39 -6.43
C ARG A 175 -4.79 4.43 -6.34
N THR A 176 -5.37 4.05 -7.47
CA THR A 176 -6.56 3.19 -7.55
C THR A 176 -6.22 1.71 -7.68
N ASN A 177 -4.94 1.32 -7.72
CA ASN A 177 -4.52 -0.08 -7.87
C ASN A 177 -4.69 -0.91 -6.58
N SER A 178 -5.70 -0.56 -5.79
CA SER A 178 -6.09 -1.25 -4.57
C SER A 178 -6.49 -2.70 -4.87
N ILE A 179 -6.25 -3.56 -3.89
CA ILE A 179 -6.68 -4.95 -3.93
C ILE A 179 -8.19 -5.00 -4.21
N PRO A 180 -8.66 -5.76 -5.22
CA PRO A 180 -10.08 -5.74 -5.53
C PRO A 180 -10.88 -6.31 -4.36
N MET A 181 -11.79 -5.50 -3.82
CA MET A 181 -12.64 -5.84 -2.67
C MET A 181 -13.37 -7.20 -2.80
N PRO A 182 -13.83 -7.64 -3.98
CA PRO A 182 -14.45 -8.95 -4.12
C PRO A 182 -13.56 -10.12 -3.67
N PHE A 183 -12.25 -10.07 -3.94
CA PHE A 183 -11.33 -11.13 -3.50
C PHE A 183 -11.25 -11.21 -1.97
N LEU A 184 -11.22 -10.06 -1.30
CA LEU A 184 -11.22 -10.02 0.17
C LEU A 184 -12.52 -10.55 0.75
N VAL A 185 -13.68 -10.18 0.17
CA VAL A 185 -14.99 -10.67 0.64
C VAL A 185 -15.06 -12.20 0.54
N VAL A 186 -14.66 -12.76 -0.61
CA VAL A 186 -14.64 -14.22 -0.83
C VAL A 186 -13.67 -14.91 0.14
N LEU A 187 -12.49 -14.33 0.38
CA LEU A 187 -11.51 -14.88 1.30
C LEU A 187 -12.02 -14.87 2.76
N ILE A 188 -12.62 -13.76 3.22
CA ILE A 188 -13.21 -13.67 4.56
C ILE A 188 -14.34 -14.69 4.71
N PHE A 189 -15.16 -14.87 3.66
CA PHE A 189 -16.21 -15.87 3.63
C PHE A 189 -15.67 -17.29 3.77
N TRP A 190 -14.65 -17.66 2.99
CA TRP A 190 -13.99 -18.97 3.10
C TRP A 190 -13.38 -19.20 4.47
N LEU A 191 -12.66 -18.21 5.02
CA LEU A 191 -12.13 -18.28 6.38
C LEU A 191 -13.25 -18.49 7.40
N THR A 192 -14.35 -17.76 7.27
CA THR A 192 -15.50 -17.91 8.19
C THR A 192 -16.07 -19.33 8.13
N ILE A 193 -16.27 -19.91 6.93
CA ILE A 193 -16.75 -21.30 6.78
C ILE A 193 -15.79 -22.31 7.39
N ILE A 194 -14.48 -22.12 7.23
CA ILE A 194 -13.47 -23.02 7.82
C ILE A 194 -13.62 -23.04 9.34
N PHE A 195 -13.80 -21.88 9.96
CA PHE A 195 -13.96 -21.79 11.41
C PHE A 195 -15.32 -22.30 11.90
N VAL A 196 -16.39 -22.11 11.11
CA VAL A 196 -17.69 -22.77 11.35
C VAL A 196 -17.50 -24.28 11.39
N SER A 197 -16.82 -24.85 10.40
CA SER A 197 -16.57 -26.29 10.29
C SER A 197 -15.72 -26.82 11.46
N PHE A 198 -14.63 -26.14 11.80
CA PHE A 198 -13.81 -26.52 12.96
C PHE A 198 -14.61 -26.51 14.26
N SER A 199 -15.46 -25.50 14.46
CA SER A 199 -16.25 -25.37 15.66
C SER A 199 -17.44 -26.36 15.71
N LEU A 200 -18.07 -26.64 14.57
CA LEU A 200 -19.15 -27.61 14.45
C LEU A 200 -18.73 -29.01 14.92
N PHE A 201 -17.47 -29.39 14.63
CA PHE A 201 -16.96 -30.73 14.93
C PHE A 201 -16.10 -30.83 16.20
N ALA A 202 -15.79 -29.71 16.86
CA ALA A 202 -14.97 -29.67 18.07
C ALA A 202 -15.83 -29.58 19.33
N GLU A 203 -15.45 -30.29 20.39
CA GLU A 203 -16.13 -30.19 21.70
C GLU A 203 -15.91 -28.80 22.30
N PRO A 204 -16.99 -28.07 22.66
CA PRO A 204 -16.86 -26.72 23.17
C PRO A 204 -16.25 -26.78 24.58
N ASN A 205 -14.93 -26.60 24.63
CA ASN A 205 -14.18 -26.37 25.86
C ASN A 205 -13.48 -25.01 25.76
N ALA A 206 -13.09 -24.44 26.91
CA ALA A 206 -12.47 -23.11 26.95
C ALA A 206 -11.17 -23.03 26.13
N ILE A 207 -10.42 -24.13 26.03
CA ILE A 207 -9.15 -24.21 25.29
C ILE A 207 -9.38 -24.13 23.78
N VAL A 208 -10.36 -24.88 23.26
CA VAL A 208 -10.76 -24.90 21.84
C VAL A 208 -11.31 -23.54 21.44
N ILE A 209 -12.16 -22.93 22.28
CA ILE A 209 -12.69 -21.60 22.00
C ILE A 209 -11.55 -20.57 21.99
N GLY A 210 -10.67 -20.61 23.00
CA GLY A 210 -9.51 -19.73 23.08
C GLY A 210 -8.58 -19.87 21.88
N SER A 211 -8.28 -21.10 21.45
CA SER A 211 -7.41 -21.34 20.29
C SER A 211 -8.04 -20.86 18.97
N LEU A 212 -9.34 -21.13 18.76
CA LEU A 212 -10.06 -20.62 17.59
C LEU A 212 -10.10 -19.09 17.56
N LEU A 213 -10.26 -18.41 18.70
CA LEU A 213 -10.21 -16.95 18.75
C LEU A 213 -8.81 -16.41 18.44
N ILE A 214 -7.75 -17.07 18.92
CA ILE A 214 -6.36 -16.69 18.58
C ILE A 214 -6.10 -16.87 17.08
N PHE A 215 -6.56 -17.97 16.48
CA PHE A 215 -6.42 -18.18 15.04
C PHE A 215 -7.25 -17.18 14.22
N ALA A 216 -8.46 -16.84 14.68
CA ALA A 216 -9.28 -15.80 14.06
C ALA A 216 -8.59 -14.43 14.11
N LEU A 217 -7.95 -14.09 15.23
CA LEU A 217 -7.16 -12.88 15.38
C LEU A 217 -5.95 -12.86 14.44
N SER A 218 -5.25 -14.00 14.32
CA SER A 218 -4.13 -14.14 13.39
C SER A 218 -4.58 -13.95 11.93
N ALA A 219 -5.71 -14.54 11.54
CA ALA A 219 -6.27 -14.39 10.19
C ALA A 219 -6.70 -12.94 9.91
N ALA A 220 -7.35 -12.28 10.87
CA ALA A 220 -7.68 -10.87 10.79
C ALA A 220 -6.43 -9.98 10.68
N GLY A 221 -5.35 -10.33 11.40
CA GLY A 221 -4.04 -9.68 11.30
C GLY A 221 -3.42 -9.81 9.91
N ALA A 222 -3.53 -10.97 9.26
CA ALA A 222 -3.06 -11.14 7.89
C ALA A 222 -3.84 -10.24 6.90
N ILE A 223 -5.16 -10.17 7.03
CA ILE A 223 -5.99 -9.25 6.24
C ILE A 223 -5.62 -7.79 6.50
N TYR A 224 -5.37 -7.43 7.76
CA TYR A 224 -4.89 -6.09 8.13
C TYR A 224 -3.58 -5.75 7.41
N LEU A 225 -2.57 -6.63 7.47
CA LEU A 225 -1.29 -6.41 6.79
C LEU A 225 -1.44 -6.24 5.28
N ILE A 226 -2.31 -7.05 4.66
CA ILE A 226 -2.63 -6.93 3.22
C ILE A 226 -3.16 -5.54 2.88
N LEU A 227 -4.12 -5.04 3.66
CA LEU A 227 -4.73 -3.74 3.44
C LEU A 227 -3.75 -2.60 3.69
N GLU A 228 -2.92 -2.72 4.73
CA GLU A 228 -1.94 -1.70 5.11
C GLU A 228 -0.84 -1.58 4.06
N LEU A 229 -0.34 -2.71 3.52
CA LEU A 229 0.59 -2.72 2.39
C LEU A 229 -0.04 -2.15 1.12
N GLY A 230 -1.36 -2.31 0.94
CA GLY A 230 -2.10 -1.71 -0.16
C GLY A 230 -2.28 -0.19 -0.04
N GLN A 231 -1.92 0.43 1.08
CA GLN A 231 -2.02 1.87 1.33
C GLN A 231 -0.65 2.49 1.66
N PRO A 232 0.33 2.48 0.73
CA PRO A 232 1.72 2.85 1.02
C PRO A 232 1.95 4.30 1.50
N PHE A 233 0.99 5.20 1.29
CA PHE A 233 1.09 6.61 1.73
C PHE A 233 0.33 6.90 3.02
N ALA A 234 -0.33 5.91 3.61
CA ALA A 234 -1.14 6.03 4.82
C ALA A 234 -0.92 4.83 5.76
N GLY A 235 -1.42 4.94 6.99
CA GLY A 235 -1.33 3.85 7.96
C GLY A 235 0.04 3.71 8.63
N LEU A 236 0.21 2.62 9.37
CA LEU A 236 1.37 2.26 10.19
C LEU A 236 2.58 1.88 9.35
N MET A 237 2.38 1.21 8.21
CA MET A 237 3.46 0.83 7.28
C MET A 237 3.67 1.84 6.16
N GLN A 238 3.27 3.10 6.38
CA GLN A 238 3.48 4.19 5.44
C GLN A 238 4.96 4.34 5.03
N ILE A 239 5.20 4.58 3.75
CA ILE A 239 6.51 5.00 3.24
C ILE A 239 6.88 6.34 3.91
N SER A 240 8.13 6.49 4.33
CA SER A 240 8.56 7.75 4.92
C SER A 240 8.67 8.85 3.86
N SER A 241 8.09 10.02 4.15
CA SER A 241 8.29 11.23 3.34
C SER A 241 9.65 11.89 3.58
N ALA A 242 10.40 11.46 4.60
CA ALA A 242 11.63 12.08 5.03
C ALA A 242 12.74 12.08 3.96
N PRO A 243 13.00 11.00 3.20
CA PRO A 243 14.04 11.00 2.18
C PRO A 243 13.83 12.08 1.12
N LEU A 244 12.59 12.26 0.65
CA LEU A 244 12.27 13.28 -0.34
C LEU A 244 12.26 14.68 0.27
N ARG A 245 11.68 14.87 1.47
CA ARG A 245 11.69 16.17 2.16
C ARG A 245 13.10 16.66 2.48
N ASN A 246 13.98 15.75 2.87
CA ASN A 246 15.34 16.06 3.28
C ASN A 246 16.35 15.91 2.13
N ALA A 247 15.90 15.60 0.91
CA ALA A 247 16.77 15.36 -0.23
C ALA A 247 17.77 16.49 -0.47
N LEU A 248 17.32 17.74 -0.28
CA LEU A 248 18.12 18.95 -0.42
C LEU A 248 18.25 19.73 0.89
N ALA A 249 18.01 19.07 2.04
CA ALA A 249 18.34 19.68 3.33
C ALA A 249 19.84 20.05 3.33
N PRO A 250 20.24 21.13 4.01
CA PRO A 250 21.65 21.43 4.19
C PRO A 250 22.36 20.18 4.72
N PHE A 251 23.38 19.69 4.02
CA PHE A 251 24.18 18.57 4.50
C PHE A 251 24.85 19.01 5.81
N GLY A 252 24.38 18.45 6.94
CA GLY A 252 24.98 18.68 8.26
C GLY A 252 24.36 19.84 9.04
N SER A 253 23.57 19.48 10.05
CA SER A 253 23.59 20.11 11.37
C SER A 253 24.06 19.07 12.37
#